data_AF-A0A353VGX2-F1
#
_entry.id   AF-A0A353VGX2-F1
#
_cell.length_a   1.000
_cell.length_b   1.000
_cell.length_c   1.000
_cell.angle_alpha   90.00
_cell.angle_beta   90.00
_cell.angle_gamma   90.00
#
_symmetry.space_group_name_H-M   'P 1'
#
loop_
_entity.id
_entity.type
_entity.pdbx_description
1 polymer ?
#
loop_
_entity_poly.entity_id
_entity_poly.type
_entity_poly.pdbx_seq_one_letter_code
_entity_poly.pdbx_strand_id
1 'polypeptide(L)'
;MVRQGLLLAVFLAQGWLFGQSDTAWAKIYSGDRDDFGYDVIETQEGGFMIVGQTSSFDLDNAQIYMLKIDSAGIPEWSKSFGGPRHEEARSVLQLSDGSYIMVGTTSSTSDGSYDLYLLKTSPTGVFEYEFFYGGSDWDFGYDIEELGSGKFLLAGKTYSYGNGDADGWLMVFDENLQQVVWDTTIGTGNEEFFNSLTVTGDTLAFAAGGGSSPEKDDMDMMVARIRIDIGSDKYQITQVEYIGDSLIEYANDVVHLGNGEVIIAGASSDTNDLEGSLLVRLDTSFHQTWSTLFLAPPLSGIVHSIELAGGDTLSFLSDTRFDNTNRDFYLGSVRVSDGSWLKGTTLGSGEFEQPSSLKHLKRGYIAVGSSNGFTQGPFSVIVYRTDEKFSIQNQDVQIIEDTILITTYHYERNPNILQIFYASNAQQLAVKSTSKSVKEVWLYDLYGRIVGWEKTTHDFISFQPSATGIYIAVVKQNGEINRITFFASCQ
;
A
#
# COMPACT_ATOMS: atom_id res chain seq x y z
N MET A 1 41.88 -54.89 -37.68
CA MET A 1 40.86 -55.03 -36.62
C MET A 1 40.74 -53.64 -35.99
N VAL A 2 39.56 -53.00 -36.01
CA VAL A 2 38.49 -53.15 -35.00
C VAL A 2 39.05 -52.87 -33.60
N ARG A 3 38.55 -51.96 -32.77
CA ARG A 3 37.62 -50.79 -32.80
C ARG A 3 37.57 -50.36 -31.30
N GLN A 4 36.81 -49.32 -30.97
CA GLN A 4 36.65 -48.76 -29.61
C GLN A 4 37.87 -47.92 -29.14
N GLY A 5 37.69 -46.74 -28.57
CA GLY A 5 36.40 -46.04 -28.35
C GLY A 5 36.41 -45.19 -27.08
N LEU A 6 37.30 -44.20 -27.01
CA LEU A 6 37.40 -43.35 -25.82
C LEU A 6 36.23 -42.35 -25.79
N LEU A 7 35.15 -42.67 -25.07
CA LEU A 7 34.10 -41.70 -24.76
C LEU A 7 34.66 -40.65 -23.80
N LEU A 8 34.94 -39.45 -24.31
CA LEU A 8 35.10 -38.28 -23.46
C LEU A 8 33.69 -37.83 -23.05
N ALA A 9 33.25 -38.27 -21.86
CA ALA A 9 31.95 -37.91 -21.32
C ALA A 9 31.93 -36.43 -20.89
N VAL A 10 31.62 -35.54 -21.83
CA VAL A 10 31.34 -34.13 -21.53
C VAL A 10 30.02 -34.05 -20.78
N PHE A 11 30.09 -34.10 -19.45
CA PHE A 11 28.97 -33.69 -18.61
C PHE A 11 28.78 -32.17 -18.77
N LEU A 12 27.83 -31.82 -19.63
CA LEU A 12 27.23 -30.49 -19.65
C LEU A 12 26.45 -30.29 -18.34
N ALA A 13 27.19 -29.91 -17.29
CA ALA A 13 26.62 -29.18 -16.18
C ALA A 13 26.22 -27.78 -16.69
N GLN A 14 25.14 -27.71 -17.46
CA GLN A 14 24.27 -26.54 -17.46
C GLN A 14 23.64 -26.50 -16.06
N GLY A 15 24.42 -26.03 -15.09
CA GLY A 15 23.90 -25.53 -13.85
C GLY A 15 23.01 -24.35 -14.22
N TRP A 16 21.70 -24.60 -14.24
CA TRP A 16 20.72 -23.54 -14.27
C TRP A 16 20.93 -22.74 -12.99
N LEU A 17 21.64 -21.62 -13.10
CA LEU A 17 21.56 -20.57 -12.11
C LEU A 17 20.15 -20.00 -12.19
N PHE A 18 19.22 -20.67 -11.50
CA PHE A 18 18.09 -20.03 -10.88
C PHE A 18 18.64 -19.11 -9.78
N GLY A 19 19.30 -18.04 -10.20
CA GLY A 19 19.47 -16.86 -9.37
C GLY A 19 18.08 -16.29 -9.17
N GLN A 20 17.44 -16.70 -8.07
CA GLN A 20 16.29 -16.00 -7.55
C GLN A 20 16.73 -14.55 -7.33
N SER A 21 16.15 -13.61 -8.07
CA SER A 21 16.42 -12.19 -7.90
C SER A 21 15.73 -11.77 -6.60
N ASP A 22 16.50 -11.83 -5.52
CA ASP A 22 16.09 -11.38 -4.19
C ASP A 22 16.17 -9.85 -4.16
N THR A 23 15.22 -9.24 -4.88
CA THR A 23 15.17 -7.82 -5.24
C THR A 23 13.98 -7.08 -4.60
N ALA A 24 13.28 -7.75 -3.68
CA ALA A 24 12.38 -7.11 -2.73
C ALA A 24 13.18 -6.40 -1.62
N TRP A 25 12.69 -5.27 -1.13
CA TRP A 25 13.33 -4.50 -0.06
C TRP A 25 12.32 -3.63 0.68
N ALA A 26 12.63 -3.28 1.93
CA ALA A 26 11.94 -2.28 2.73
C ALA A 26 12.97 -1.24 3.19
N LYS A 27 12.63 0.05 3.12
CA LYS A 27 13.53 1.16 3.48
C LYS A 27 12.79 2.32 4.12
N ILE A 28 13.51 3.06 4.96
CA ILE A 28 13.03 4.24 5.68
C ILE A 28 13.85 5.44 5.22
N TYR A 29 13.21 6.59 4.95
CA TYR A 29 13.84 7.81 4.45
C TYR A 29 13.35 9.04 5.23
N SER A 30 14.00 9.35 6.35
CA SER A 30 13.57 10.37 7.31
C SER A 30 14.77 10.99 8.05
N GLY A 31 14.50 12.04 8.84
CA GLY A 31 15.44 12.63 9.80
C GLY A 31 14.91 12.70 11.23
N ASP A 32 15.16 13.81 11.91
CA ASP A 32 14.91 14.01 13.35
C ASP A 32 13.55 14.66 13.67
N ARG A 33 12.70 14.93 12.66
CA ARG A 33 11.32 15.47 12.81
C ARG A 33 10.34 14.75 11.87
N ASP A 34 9.06 15.13 11.94
CA ASP A 34 7.96 14.45 11.24
C ASP A 34 8.08 14.53 9.71
N ASP A 35 8.25 13.36 9.09
CA ASP A 35 8.32 13.16 7.65
C ASP A 35 7.21 12.18 7.19
N PHE A 36 6.48 12.53 6.13
CA PHE A 36 5.38 11.74 5.58
C PHE A 36 5.56 11.53 4.08
N GLY A 37 5.23 10.33 3.59
CA GLY A 37 5.08 10.04 2.16
C GLY A 37 3.61 9.91 1.80
N TYR A 38 3.18 10.55 0.71
CA TYR A 38 1.79 10.52 0.24
C TYR A 38 1.62 9.79 -1.11
N ASP A 39 2.57 9.91 -2.04
CA ASP A 39 2.52 9.16 -3.31
C ASP A 39 3.89 8.69 -3.81
N VAL A 40 3.87 7.67 -4.69
CA VAL A 40 5.05 7.03 -5.28
C VAL A 40 4.75 6.62 -6.73
N ILE A 41 5.71 6.71 -7.66
CA ILE A 41 5.56 6.25 -9.06
C ILE A 41 6.81 5.52 -9.59
N GLU A 42 6.63 4.54 -10.49
CA GLU A 42 7.74 3.98 -11.29
C GLU A 42 8.13 5.01 -12.37
N THR A 43 9.39 5.44 -12.37
CA THR A 43 9.87 6.47 -13.30
C THR A 43 10.32 5.87 -14.64
N GLN A 44 10.23 6.64 -15.72
CA GLN A 44 10.46 6.20 -17.10
C GLN A 44 11.89 5.69 -17.33
N GLU A 45 12.86 6.30 -16.65
CA GLU A 45 14.27 5.92 -16.61
C GLU A 45 14.56 4.67 -15.74
N GLY A 46 13.59 4.23 -14.93
CA GLY A 46 13.72 3.18 -13.94
C GLY A 46 14.05 3.70 -12.54
N GLY A 47 13.68 2.94 -11.50
CA GLY A 47 13.60 3.45 -10.14
C GLY A 47 12.32 4.25 -9.90
N PHE A 48 12.24 4.94 -8.78
CA PHE A 48 10.99 5.48 -8.25
C PHE A 48 11.12 6.95 -7.84
N MET A 49 10.03 7.69 -7.98
CA MET A 49 9.84 9.01 -7.38
C MET A 49 8.86 8.85 -6.22
N ILE A 50 9.15 9.49 -5.09
CA ILE A 50 8.31 9.55 -3.90
C ILE A 50 8.08 11.02 -3.57
N VAL A 51 6.84 11.37 -3.22
CA VAL A 51 6.49 12.71 -2.74
C VAL A 51 5.73 12.67 -1.42
N GLY A 52 5.79 13.78 -0.70
CA GLY A 52 5.10 13.96 0.57
C GLY A 52 5.53 15.26 1.23
N GLN A 53 5.76 15.23 2.54
CA GLN A 53 6.30 16.36 3.30
C GLN A 53 7.42 15.97 4.27
N THR A 54 8.32 16.90 4.54
CA THR A 54 9.41 16.76 5.52
C THR A 54 9.44 17.94 6.49
N SER A 55 9.61 17.65 7.78
CA SER A 55 9.97 18.65 8.79
C SER A 55 11.44 18.55 9.21
N SER A 56 12.16 17.53 8.72
CA SER A 56 13.48 17.13 9.19
C SER A 56 14.66 17.91 8.63
N PHE A 57 14.60 18.33 7.36
CA PHE A 57 15.80 18.74 6.62
C PHE A 57 15.93 20.25 6.40
N ASP A 58 14.81 20.98 6.33
CA ASP A 58 14.76 22.41 6.06
C ASP A 58 13.75 23.13 6.97
N LEU A 59 14.06 24.37 7.35
CA LEU A 59 13.21 25.28 8.14
C LEU A 59 12.67 24.69 9.47
N ASP A 60 11.64 25.33 10.04
CA ASP A 60 10.96 24.93 11.29
C ASP A 60 9.51 24.45 11.04
N ASN A 61 9.09 24.33 9.77
CA ASN A 61 7.76 23.91 9.34
C ASN A 61 7.89 22.85 8.24
N ALA A 62 6.82 22.07 8.00
CA ALA A 62 6.80 21.05 6.96
C ALA A 62 6.95 21.64 5.55
N GLN A 63 7.75 21.01 4.69
CA GLN A 63 8.00 21.38 3.29
C GLN A 63 7.70 20.20 2.38
N ILE A 64 7.32 20.42 1.11
CA ILE A 64 7.23 19.34 0.11
C ILE A 64 8.58 18.64 0.04
N TYR A 65 8.57 17.31 0.15
CA TYR A 65 9.76 16.50 -0.06
C TYR A 65 9.61 15.66 -1.33
N MET A 66 10.54 15.80 -2.27
CA MET A 66 10.72 14.87 -3.39
C MET A 66 11.94 13.99 -3.13
N LEU A 67 11.79 12.69 -3.34
CA LEU A 67 12.88 11.72 -3.24
C LEU A 67 12.89 10.81 -4.47
N LYS A 68 13.96 10.90 -5.28
CA LYS A 68 14.25 9.92 -6.33
C LYS A 68 15.17 8.82 -5.80
N ILE A 69 14.78 7.58 -6.00
CA ILE A 69 15.54 6.37 -5.64
C ILE A 69 15.70 5.45 -6.85
N ASP A 70 16.80 4.71 -6.91
CA ASP A 70 17.00 3.67 -7.94
C ASP A 70 16.11 2.43 -7.69
N SER A 71 16.15 1.46 -8.61
CA SER A 71 15.37 0.21 -8.49
C SER A 71 15.71 -0.64 -7.25
N ALA A 72 16.87 -0.42 -6.62
CA ALA A 72 17.30 -1.05 -5.38
C ALA A 72 17.03 -0.18 -4.14
N GLY A 73 16.34 0.96 -4.29
CA GLY A 73 16.03 1.91 -3.23
C GLY A 73 17.24 2.72 -2.75
N ILE A 74 18.22 2.98 -3.59
CA ILE A 74 19.35 3.86 -3.27
C ILE A 74 18.96 5.29 -3.69
N PRO A 75 18.98 6.29 -2.78
CA PRO A 75 18.72 7.68 -3.14
C PRO A 75 19.66 8.18 -4.23
N GLU A 76 19.10 8.68 -5.32
CA GLU A 76 19.83 9.35 -6.39
C GLU A 76 19.91 10.86 -6.12
N TRP A 77 18.77 11.44 -5.72
CA TRP A 77 18.65 12.82 -5.24
C TRP A 77 17.37 13.01 -4.42
N SER A 78 17.36 14.02 -3.56
CA SER A 78 16.15 14.57 -2.96
C SER A 78 16.11 16.10 -3.06
N LYS A 79 14.93 16.67 -2.83
CA LYS A 79 14.64 18.12 -2.87
C LYS A 79 13.57 18.45 -1.84
N SER A 80 13.70 19.63 -1.26
CA SER A 80 12.64 20.27 -0.47
C SER A 80 12.11 21.47 -1.25
N PHE A 81 10.79 21.70 -1.23
CA PHE A 81 10.14 22.87 -1.83
C PHE A 81 9.08 23.44 -0.89
N GLY A 82 8.96 24.77 -0.88
CA GLY A 82 8.01 25.48 -0.04
C GLY A 82 8.49 26.88 0.35
N GLY A 83 7.82 27.45 1.34
CA GLY A 83 8.03 28.81 1.83
C GLY A 83 8.16 28.86 3.35
N PRO A 84 7.80 29.99 4.00
CA PRO A 84 7.97 30.17 5.44
C PRO A 84 6.99 29.37 6.33
N ARG A 85 6.10 28.53 5.78
CA ARG A 85 5.01 27.85 6.51
C ARG A 85 4.91 26.36 6.12
N HIS A 86 3.71 25.77 6.09
CA HIS A 86 3.46 24.35 5.88
C HIS A 86 3.11 24.06 4.42
N GLU A 87 3.88 23.19 3.77
CA GLU A 87 3.68 22.73 2.40
C GLU A 87 3.72 21.19 2.32
N GLU A 88 2.79 20.60 1.57
CA GLU A 88 2.68 19.16 1.33
C GLU A 88 2.37 18.85 -0.15
N ALA A 89 2.86 17.71 -0.67
CA ALA A 89 2.56 17.19 -2.01
C ALA A 89 1.86 15.84 -1.87
N ARG A 90 0.64 15.73 -2.40
CA ARG A 90 -0.27 14.60 -2.19
C ARG A 90 -0.21 13.55 -3.30
N SER A 91 0.00 13.96 -4.54
CA SER A 91 0.08 13.09 -5.73
C SER A 91 1.13 13.60 -6.72
N VAL A 92 1.76 12.71 -7.49
CA VAL A 92 2.84 13.03 -8.44
C VAL A 92 2.71 12.32 -9.78
N LEU A 93 2.92 13.07 -10.86
CA LEU A 93 3.04 12.55 -12.23
C LEU A 93 4.44 12.79 -12.80
N GLN A 94 4.91 11.89 -13.67
CA GLN A 94 6.09 12.12 -14.53
C GLN A 94 5.67 12.21 -16.00
N LEU A 95 5.81 13.40 -16.57
CA LEU A 95 5.44 13.73 -17.96
C LEU A 95 6.34 13.05 -18.99
N SER A 96 5.87 13.01 -20.24
CA SER A 96 6.60 12.44 -21.38
C SER A 96 7.91 13.13 -21.77
N ASP A 97 8.23 14.30 -21.21
CA ASP A 97 9.53 14.97 -21.30
C ASP A 97 10.49 14.59 -20.13
N GLY A 98 10.02 13.74 -19.21
CA GLY A 98 10.68 13.27 -17.99
C GLY A 98 10.51 14.17 -16.77
N SER A 99 9.87 15.34 -16.91
CA SER A 99 9.63 16.29 -15.81
C SER A 99 8.53 15.81 -14.87
N TYR A 100 8.46 16.38 -13.66
CA TYR A 100 7.52 15.97 -12.61
C TYR A 100 6.55 17.10 -12.27
N ILE A 101 5.26 16.77 -12.15
CA ILE A 101 4.22 17.64 -11.59
C ILE A 101 3.81 17.07 -10.24
N MET A 102 3.59 17.94 -9.25
CA MET A 102 2.90 17.60 -8.01
C MET A 102 1.68 18.48 -7.82
N VAL A 103 0.66 17.91 -7.17
CA VAL A 103 -0.45 18.64 -6.56
C VAL A 103 -0.40 18.45 -5.04
N GLY A 104 -0.85 19.44 -4.28
CA GLY A 104 -0.93 19.39 -2.83
C GLY A 104 -1.46 20.70 -2.25
N THR A 105 -0.87 21.13 -1.14
CA THR A 105 -1.34 22.28 -0.36
C THR A 105 -0.17 23.12 0.13
N THR A 106 -0.29 24.45 0.11
CA THR A 106 0.61 25.39 0.79
C THR A 106 -0.16 26.25 1.79
N SER A 107 0.51 26.76 2.82
CA SER A 107 -0.01 27.84 3.68
C SER A 107 0.85 29.10 3.62
N SER A 108 1.87 29.13 2.76
CA SER A 108 2.81 30.25 2.54
C SER A 108 2.23 31.41 1.72
N THR A 109 0.90 31.49 1.65
CA THR A 109 0.11 32.45 0.86
C THR A 109 0.12 33.84 1.51
N SER A 110 -0.43 34.85 0.81
CA SER A 110 -0.20 36.26 1.16
C SER A 110 -0.98 36.76 2.40
N ASP A 111 -2.09 36.10 2.71
CA ASP A 111 -2.90 36.22 3.93
C ASP A 111 -2.63 35.05 4.89
N GLY A 112 -2.33 33.87 4.34
CA GLY A 112 -2.01 32.66 5.09
C GLY A 112 -3.21 31.74 5.30
N SER A 113 -4.12 31.69 4.32
CA SER A 113 -4.97 30.54 3.99
C SER A 113 -4.17 29.23 3.86
N TYR A 114 -4.87 28.13 3.57
CA TYR A 114 -4.29 27.06 2.78
C TYR A 114 -4.76 27.25 1.33
N ASP A 115 -3.86 27.21 0.35
CA ASP A 115 -4.20 27.21 -1.09
C ASP A 115 -3.73 25.90 -1.72
N LEU A 116 -4.42 25.47 -2.78
CA LEU A 116 -3.99 24.33 -3.60
C LEU A 116 -2.67 24.68 -4.29
N TYR A 117 -1.64 23.88 -4.03
CA TYR A 117 -0.28 24.07 -4.54
C TYR A 117 -0.06 23.16 -5.74
N LEU A 118 0.27 23.76 -6.89
CA LEU A 118 0.71 23.06 -8.10
C LEU A 118 2.16 23.41 -8.39
N LEU A 119 3.03 22.40 -8.45
CA LEU A 119 4.49 22.56 -8.58
C LEU A 119 5.03 21.71 -9.73
N LYS A 120 5.78 22.33 -10.67
CA LYS A 120 6.53 21.61 -11.71
C LYS A 120 8.04 21.67 -11.48
N THR A 121 8.71 20.53 -11.65
CA THR A 121 10.17 20.42 -11.65
C THR A 121 10.68 19.66 -12.88
N SER A 122 11.87 20.01 -13.35
CA SER A 122 12.58 19.29 -14.42
C SER A 122 12.92 17.84 -14.03
N PRO A 123 13.34 16.96 -14.96
CA PRO A 123 13.70 15.56 -14.66
C PRO A 123 14.79 15.35 -13.59
N THR A 124 15.47 16.43 -13.17
CA THR A 124 16.55 16.42 -12.16
C THR A 124 16.16 17.11 -10.84
N GLY A 125 14.86 17.37 -10.63
CA GLY A 125 14.36 18.03 -9.43
C GLY A 125 14.82 19.49 -9.32
N VAL A 126 15.01 20.18 -10.45
CA VAL A 126 15.18 21.64 -10.47
C VAL A 126 13.81 22.26 -10.72
N PHE A 127 13.38 23.15 -9.83
CA PHE A 127 12.19 23.98 -9.94
C PHE A 127 12.06 24.60 -11.34
N GLU A 128 10.86 24.53 -11.94
CA GLU A 128 10.53 25.23 -13.18
C GLU A 128 9.52 26.35 -12.94
N TYR A 129 8.39 26.04 -12.29
CA TYR A 129 7.38 27.01 -11.87
C TYR A 129 6.45 26.42 -10.80
N GLU A 130 5.72 27.32 -10.15
CA GLU A 130 4.65 27.03 -9.20
C GLU A 130 3.44 27.93 -9.44
N PHE A 131 2.28 27.43 -9.04
CA PHE A 131 1.04 28.17 -8.95
C PHE A 131 0.29 27.80 -7.67
N PHE A 132 -0.46 28.77 -7.15
CA PHE A 132 -1.33 28.62 -5.99
C PHE A 132 -2.76 28.96 -6.44
N TYR A 133 -3.71 28.09 -6.11
CA TYR A 133 -5.11 28.22 -6.54
C TYR A 133 -6.04 28.12 -5.34
N GLY A 134 -6.84 29.16 -5.16
CA GLY A 134 -7.74 29.32 -4.03
C GLY A 134 -8.36 30.71 -4.00
N GLY A 135 -9.19 30.96 -2.99
CA GLY A 135 -9.94 32.22 -2.83
C GLY A 135 -9.52 33.04 -1.62
N SER A 136 -10.22 32.86 -0.50
CA SER A 136 -9.99 33.60 0.76
C SER A 136 -10.22 32.77 2.02
N ASP A 137 -10.52 31.48 1.85
CA ASP A 137 -10.56 30.47 2.88
C ASP A 137 -9.70 29.27 2.42
N TRP A 138 -9.81 28.10 3.03
CA TRP A 138 -8.90 26.99 2.73
C TRP A 138 -9.27 26.23 1.44
N ASP A 139 -8.27 25.92 0.62
CA ASP A 139 -8.38 25.18 -0.64
C ASP A 139 -7.27 24.12 -0.70
N PHE A 140 -7.61 22.88 -1.05
CA PHE A 140 -6.71 21.72 -0.97
C PHE A 140 -6.73 20.92 -2.27
N GLY A 141 -5.57 20.46 -2.73
CA GLY A 141 -5.45 19.49 -3.82
C GLY A 141 -4.96 18.15 -3.32
N TYR A 142 -5.62 17.07 -3.73
CA TYR A 142 -5.32 15.70 -3.28
C TYR A 142 -4.81 14.81 -4.42
N ASP A 143 -5.36 14.90 -5.63
CA ASP A 143 -4.92 14.06 -6.75
C ASP A 143 -4.93 14.76 -8.13
N ILE A 144 -4.14 14.21 -9.07
CA ILE A 144 -3.88 14.75 -10.41
C ILE A 144 -3.66 13.61 -11.44
N GLU A 145 -4.36 13.69 -12.57
CA GLU A 145 -4.29 12.73 -13.69
C GLU A 145 -4.04 13.43 -15.05
N GLU A 146 -3.24 12.81 -15.93
CA GLU A 146 -2.98 13.31 -17.29
C GLU A 146 -4.04 12.80 -18.29
N LEU A 147 -4.61 13.73 -19.06
CA LEU A 147 -5.57 13.48 -20.13
C LEU A 147 -4.84 13.46 -21.48
N GLY A 148 -5.25 12.62 -22.45
CA GLY A 148 -4.55 12.37 -23.73
C GLY A 148 -4.33 13.54 -24.72
N SER A 149 -4.49 14.80 -24.31
CA SER A 149 -3.90 15.98 -24.96
C SER A 149 -2.63 16.51 -24.28
N GLY A 150 -2.24 15.95 -23.12
CA GLY A 150 -1.31 16.56 -22.18
C GLY A 150 -1.96 17.61 -21.28
N LYS A 151 -3.30 17.58 -21.09
CA LYS A 151 -4.03 18.39 -20.10
C LYS A 151 -4.17 17.63 -18.79
N PHE A 152 -4.50 18.32 -17.69
CA PHE A 152 -4.48 17.70 -16.35
C PHE A 152 -5.81 17.90 -15.63
N LEU A 153 -6.39 16.81 -15.13
CA LEU A 153 -7.56 16.81 -14.25
C LEU A 153 -7.07 16.74 -12.79
N LEU A 154 -7.53 17.65 -11.94
CA LEU A 154 -7.19 17.71 -10.51
C LEU A 154 -8.45 17.54 -9.65
N ALA A 155 -8.26 16.94 -8.47
CA ALA A 155 -9.28 16.73 -7.45
C ALA A 155 -8.83 17.23 -6.08
N GLY A 156 -9.80 17.63 -5.26
CA GLY A 156 -9.58 18.05 -3.88
C GLY A 156 -10.85 18.61 -3.24
N LYS A 157 -10.72 19.68 -2.46
CA LYS A 157 -11.84 20.40 -1.84
C LYS A 157 -11.58 21.89 -1.66
N THR A 158 -12.65 22.67 -1.54
CA THR A 158 -12.61 24.14 -1.47
C THR A 158 -13.61 24.66 -0.44
N TYR A 159 -13.14 25.45 0.53
CA TYR A 159 -14.00 26.29 1.40
C TYR A 159 -14.18 27.71 0.80
N SER A 160 -13.40 28.08 -0.22
CA SER A 160 -13.50 29.38 -0.90
C SER A 160 -14.63 29.47 -1.94
N TYR A 161 -15.03 28.34 -2.52
CA TYR A 161 -16.05 28.25 -3.57
C TYR A 161 -17.10 27.19 -3.19
N GLY A 162 -18.31 27.29 -3.77
CA GLY A 162 -19.39 26.37 -3.45
C GLY A 162 -20.45 26.95 -2.50
N ASN A 163 -20.99 26.13 -1.60
CA ASN A 163 -22.03 26.54 -0.66
C ASN A 163 -22.04 25.69 0.63
N GLY A 164 -21.64 26.29 1.75
CA GLY A 164 -21.69 25.65 3.07
C GLY A 164 -20.35 25.73 3.77
N ASP A 165 -19.85 24.57 4.18
CA ASP A 165 -18.44 24.38 4.54
C ASP A 165 -17.63 24.11 3.26
N ALA A 166 -16.92 22.98 3.11
CA ALA A 166 -16.16 22.69 1.88
C ALA A 166 -16.97 21.93 0.83
N ASP A 167 -16.97 22.38 -0.42
CA ASP A 167 -17.39 21.56 -1.56
C ASP A 167 -16.21 20.70 -2.09
N GLY A 168 -16.52 19.56 -2.69
CA GLY A 168 -15.55 18.79 -3.47
C GLY A 168 -15.19 19.50 -4.79
N TRP A 169 -13.91 19.77 -5.02
CA TRP A 169 -13.44 20.58 -6.15
C TRP A 169 -12.85 19.71 -7.27
N LEU A 170 -13.21 20.02 -8.51
CA LEU A 170 -12.65 19.41 -9.71
C LEU A 170 -12.23 20.51 -10.69
N MET A 171 -10.99 20.43 -11.19
CA MET A 171 -10.42 21.38 -12.14
C MET A 171 -9.77 20.65 -13.32
N VAL A 172 -9.81 21.25 -14.51
CA VAL A 172 -8.95 20.85 -15.63
C VAL A 172 -8.08 22.02 -16.06
N PHE A 173 -6.79 21.75 -16.23
CA PHE A 173 -5.77 22.70 -16.66
C PHE A 173 -5.39 22.55 -18.13
N ASP A 174 -4.87 23.63 -18.71
CA ASP A 174 -4.21 23.61 -20.01
C ASP A 174 -2.90 22.80 -20.00
N GLU A 175 -2.36 22.54 -21.18
CA GLU A 175 -1.18 21.71 -21.40
C GLU A 175 0.11 22.27 -20.76
N ASN A 176 0.07 23.51 -20.28
CA ASN A 176 1.19 24.20 -19.64
C ASN A 176 0.99 24.41 -18.13
N LEU A 177 -0.14 23.94 -17.56
CA LEU A 177 -0.52 24.13 -16.14
C LEU A 177 -0.64 25.61 -15.71
N GLN A 178 -0.89 26.53 -16.65
CA GLN A 178 -0.94 27.98 -16.39
C GLN A 178 -2.38 28.52 -16.35
N GLN A 179 -3.34 27.80 -16.90
CA GLN A 179 -4.74 28.22 -16.99
C GLN A 179 -5.68 27.06 -16.65
N VAL A 180 -6.59 27.29 -15.71
CA VAL A 180 -7.81 26.49 -15.55
C VAL A 180 -8.66 26.68 -16.82
N VAL A 181 -8.92 25.60 -17.56
CA VAL A 181 -9.80 25.60 -18.74
C VAL A 181 -11.25 25.29 -18.38
N TRP A 182 -11.45 24.63 -17.24
CA TRP A 182 -12.76 24.33 -16.64
C TRP A 182 -12.59 23.99 -15.16
N ASP A 183 -13.55 24.39 -14.34
CA ASP A 183 -13.69 23.94 -12.96
C ASP A 183 -15.17 23.76 -12.59
N THR A 184 -15.41 22.99 -11.53
CA THR A 184 -16.70 22.92 -10.84
C THR A 184 -16.50 22.52 -9.39
N THR A 185 -17.36 23.02 -8.52
CA THR A 185 -17.56 22.43 -7.19
C THR A 185 -18.71 21.42 -7.23
N ILE A 186 -18.72 20.49 -6.27
CA ILE A 186 -19.81 19.54 -5.99
C ILE A 186 -19.94 19.48 -4.46
N GLY A 187 -20.99 20.09 -3.93
CA GLY A 187 -21.27 20.12 -2.50
C GLY A 187 -22.73 20.42 -2.18
N THR A 188 -23.03 20.53 -0.88
CA THR A 188 -24.40 20.58 -0.33
C THR A 188 -24.62 21.85 0.51
N GLY A 189 -24.17 21.81 1.75
CA GLY A 189 -24.23 22.82 2.80
C GLY A 189 -23.29 22.49 3.98
N ASN A 190 -22.62 21.34 3.91
CA ASN A 190 -21.74 20.73 4.90
C ASN A 190 -20.36 20.52 4.23
N GLU A 191 -19.62 19.44 4.56
CA GLU A 191 -18.33 19.10 3.95
C GLU A 191 -18.44 17.95 2.93
N GLU A 192 -17.83 18.18 1.76
CA GLU A 192 -17.63 17.30 0.61
C GLU A 192 -16.18 17.39 0.10
N PHE A 193 -15.62 16.30 -0.44
CA PHE A 193 -14.26 16.27 -1.00
C PHE A 193 -14.05 15.13 -2.03
N PHE A 194 -13.01 15.26 -2.87
CA PHE A 194 -12.50 14.17 -3.72
C PHE A 194 -11.03 13.88 -3.40
N ASN A 195 -10.73 12.66 -2.97
CA ASN A 195 -9.39 12.20 -2.58
C ASN A 195 -8.57 11.62 -3.74
N SER A 196 -9.22 10.98 -4.71
CA SER A 196 -8.56 10.22 -5.79
C SER A 196 -9.32 10.32 -7.11
N LEU A 197 -8.57 10.24 -8.21
CA LEU A 197 -9.02 10.26 -9.60
C LEU A 197 -8.64 8.99 -10.35
N THR A 198 -9.37 8.70 -11.42
CA THR A 198 -8.90 7.77 -12.45
C THR A 198 -9.50 8.06 -13.82
N VAL A 199 -8.68 8.02 -14.87
CA VAL A 199 -9.08 8.38 -16.25
C VAL A 199 -9.16 7.14 -17.15
N THR A 200 -10.29 6.98 -17.85
CA THR A 200 -10.51 5.89 -18.82
C THR A 200 -10.56 6.41 -20.25
N GLY A 201 -9.49 6.18 -21.00
CA GLY A 201 -9.46 6.35 -22.47
C GLY A 201 -9.92 7.73 -22.94
N ASP A 202 -9.36 8.79 -22.34
CA ASP A 202 -9.47 10.21 -22.74
C ASP A 202 -10.89 10.81 -22.81
N THR A 203 -11.91 10.06 -22.37
CA THR A 203 -13.33 10.40 -22.60
C THR A 203 -14.22 10.22 -21.38
N LEU A 204 -13.73 9.52 -20.35
CA LEU A 204 -14.36 9.36 -19.05
C LEU A 204 -13.29 9.54 -17.96
N ALA A 205 -13.67 10.16 -16.86
CA ALA A 205 -12.92 10.13 -15.62
C ALA A 205 -13.87 9.94 -14.45
N PHE A 206 -13.33 9.46 -13.34
CA PHE A 206 -14.06 9.26 -12.10
C PHE A 206 -13.29 9.92 -10.96
N ALA A 207 -14.02 10.54 -10.04
CA ALA A 207 -13.47 11.10 -8.81
C ALA A 207 -14.20 10.48 -7.61
N ALA A 208 -13.47 10.15 -6.54
CA ALA A 208 -14.04 9.56 -5.33
C ALA A 208 -13.52 10.24 -4.07
N GLY A 209 -14.40 10.41 -3.08
CA GLY A 209 -14.07 10.90 -1.74
C GLY A 209 -15.23 10.69 -0.76
N GLY A 210 -15.51 11.69 0.06
CA GLY A 210 -16.62 11.69 1.02
C GLY A 210 -17.53 12.91 0.80
N GLY A 211 -18.78 12.81 1.23
CA GLY A 211 -19.71 13.94 1.20
C GLY A 211 -20.97 13.72 2.01
N SER A 212 -21.58 14.80 2.51
CA SER A 212 -22.82 14.69 3.28
C SER A 212 -23.96 14.25 2.37
N SER A 213 -24.61 13.14 2.71
CA SER A 213 -25.60 12.57 1.79
C SER A 213 -26.85 13.46 1.69
N PRO A 214 -27.45 13.66 0.50
CA PRO A 214 -28.68 14.44 0.39
C PRO A 214 -29.92 13.85 1.08
N GLU A 215 -29.83 12.63 1.64
CA GLU A 215 -30.95 11.93 2.29
C GLU A 215 -30.76 11.69 3.80
N LYS A 216 -29.53 11.82 4.34
CA LYS A 216 -29.15 11.54 5.74
C LYS A 216 -28.08 12.52 6.24
N ASP A 217 -28.13 12.83 7.53
CA ASP A 217 -27.26 13.82 8.21
C ASP A 217 -25.89 13.22 8.60
N ASP A 218 -25.32 12.43 7.68
CA ASP A 218 -24.05 11.70 7.78
C ASP A 218 -23.28 11.75 6.44
N MET A 219 -21.99 11.41 6.49
CA MET A 219 -21.09 11.43 5.34
C MET A 219 -21.03 10.05 4.68
N ASP A 220 -21.38 9.98 3.40
CA ASP A 220 -21.33 8.80 2.54
C ASP A 220 -20.15 8.90 1.56
N MET A 221 -19.72 7.78 0.95
CA MET A 221 -18.77 7.82 -0.18
C MET A 221 -19.38 8.59 -1.36
N MET A 222 -18.84 9.77 -1.66
CA MET A 222 -19.23 10.54 -2.86
C MET A 222 -18.39 10.10 -4.06
N VAL A 223 -19.04 9.72 -5.16
CA VAL A 223 -18.37 9.32 -6.41
C VAL A 223 -18.99 10.02 -7.62
N ALA A 224 -18.18 10.76 -8.38
CA ALA A 224 -18.60 11.51 -9.56
C ALA A 224 -18.09 10.89 -10.86
N ARG A 225 -18.95 10.79 -11.89
CA ARG A 225 -18.55 10.36 -13.25
C ARG A 225 -18.50 11.56 -14.20
N ILE A 226 -17.28 11.96 -14.56
CA ILE A 226 -17.00 13.04 -15.51
C ILE A 226 -16.96 12.47 -16.94
N ARG A 227 -17.67 13.08 -17.88
CA ARG A 227 -17.43 12.91 -19.32
C ARG A 227 -16.49 14.00 -19.80
N ILE A 228 -15.54 13.60 -20.63
CA ILE A 228 -14.52 14.45 -21.23
C ILE A 228 -14.69 14.45 -22.76
N ASP A 229 -14.68 15.62 -23.37
CA ASP A 229 -14.50 15.84 -24.81
C ASP A 229 -13.35 16.85 -25.00
N ILE A 230 -12.13 16.31 -24.96
CA ILE A 230 -10.87 17.05 -25.17
C ILE A 230 -10.89 17.84 -26.48
N GLY A 231 -11.51 17.29 -27.53
CA GLY A 231 -11.55 17.90 -28.86
C GLY A 231 -12.39 19.17 -28.95
N SER A 232 -13.18 19.50 -27.92
CA SER A 232 -13.97 20.73 -27.89
C SER A 232 -14.05 21.43 -26.51
N ASP A 233 -13.07 21.14 -25.64
CA ASP A 233 -12.92 21.62 -24.26
C ASP A 233 -14.24 21.58 -23.47
N LYS A 234 -14.86 20.39 -23.43
CA LYS A 234 -16.06 20.14 -22.64
C LYS A 234 -15.82 19.04 -21.62
N TYR A 235 -16.09 19.40 -20.38
CA TYR A 235 -16.02 18.56 -19.21
C TYR A 235 -17.39 18.64 -18.55
N GLN A 236 -17.99 17.49 -18.24
CA GLN A 236 -19.36 17.44 -17.73
C GLN A 236 -19.48 16.37 -16.65
N ILE A 237 -19.90 16.76 -15.45
CA ILE A 237 -20.41 15.84 -14.44
C ILE A 237 -21.70 15.21 -15.00
N THR A 238 -21.67 13.89 -15.22
CA THR A 238 -22.79 13.15 -15.82
C THR A 238 -23.65 12.43 -14.79
N GLN A 239 -23.09 12.17 -13.60
CA GLN A 239 -23.72 11.47 -12.49
C GLN A 239 -22.85 11.70 -11.25
N VAL A 240 -23.48 11.79 -10.08
CA VAL A 240 -22.85 11.74 -8.75
C VAL A 240 -23.69 10.79 -7.93
N GLU A 241 -23.05 9.83 -7.26
CA GLU A 241 -23.71 8.89 -6.36
C GLU A 241 -23.11 9.05 -4.95
N TYR A 242 -23.95 8.87 -3.94
CA TYR A 242 -23.56 8.81 -2.52
C TYR A 242 -23.80 7.36 -2.04
N ILE A 243 -22.80 6.76 -1.40
CA ILE A 243 -22.78 5.34 -1.08
C ILE A 243 -22.37 5.15 0.39
N GLY A 244 -23.35 4.86 1.25
CA GLY A 244 -23.19 4.50 2.65
C GLY A 244 -24.53 4.05 3.26
N ASP A 245 -24.58 3.79 4.57
CA ASP A 245 -25.84 3.40 5.25
C ASP A 245 -26.30 4.35 6.38
N SER A 246 -25.65 4.32 7.54
CA SER A 246 -25.96 5.11 8.75
C SER A 246 -24.70 5.32 9.61
N LEU A 247 -23.56 5.18 8.93
CA LEU A 247 -22.20 5.23 9.40
C LEU A 247 -21.47 6.29 8.55
N ILE A 248 -20.22 6.59 8.90
CA ILE A 248 -19.40 7.53 8.13
C ILE A 248 -18.60 6.74 7.11
N GLU A 249 -19.04 6.81 5.86
CA GLU A 249 -18.39 6.23 4.69
C GLU A 249 -17.60 7.30 3.92
N TYR A 250 -16.37 7.02 3.51
CA TYR A 250 -15.62 7.88 2.58
C TYR A 250 -14.59 7.09 1.79
N ALA A 251 -14.32 7.53 0.56
CA ALA A 251 -13.36 6.89 -0.33
C ALA A 251 -11.95 7.48 -0.13
N ASN A 252 -10.96 6.60 -0.17
CA ASN A 252 -9.55 6.96 -0.24
C ASN A 252 -9.04 6.89 -1.69
N ASP A 253 -9.45 5.86 -2.44
CA ASP A 253 -8.90 5.58 -3.77
C ASP A 253 -9.92 4.96 -4.74
N VAL A 254 -9.76 5.17 -6.04
CA VAL A 254 -10.66 4.67 -7.09
C VAL A 254 -9.90 4.23 -8.34
N VAL A 255 -10.21 3.04 -8.85
CA VAL A 255 -9.67 2.53 -10.11
C VAL A 255 -10.76 2.16 -11.10
N HIS A 256 -10.54 2.53 -12.37
CA HIS A 256 -11.36 2.04 -13.45
C HIS A 256 -10.91 0.65 -13.91
N LEU A 257 -11.86 -0.14 -14.39
CA LEU A 257 -11.60 -1.39 -15.09
C LEU A 257 -11.64 -1.14 -16.60
N GLY A 258 -10.86 -1.90 -17.38
CA GLY A 258 -10.78 -1.74 -18.85
C GLY A 258 -12.07 -2.04 -19.64
N ASN A 259 -13.17 -2.34 -18.95
CA ASN A 259 -14.52 -2.48 -19.48
C ASN A 259 -15.44 -1.26 -19.19
N GLY A 260 -14.95 -0.26 -18.45
CA GLY A 260 -15.70 0.95 -18.06
C GLY A 260 -16.47 0.86 -16.73
N GLU A 261 -16.27 -0.20 -15.95
CA GLU A 261 -16.68 -0.27 -14.53
C GLU A 261 -15.65 0.44 -13.64
N VAL A 262 -16.00 0.73 -12.38
CA VAL A 262 -15.04 1.23 -11.37
C VAL A 262 -15.09 0.43 -10.08
N ILE A 263 -13.98 0.42 -9.35
CA ILE A 263 -13.88 -0.09 -7.98
C ILE A 263 -13.30 1.01 -7.09
N ILE A 264 -13.99 1.28 -5.99
CA ILE A 264 -13.63 2.27 -4.97
C ILE A 264 -13.16 1.53 -3.72
N ALA A 265 -12.15 2.08 -3.05
CA ALA A 265 -11.68 1.66 -1.75
C ALA A 265 -11.72 2.82 -0.74
N GLY A 266 -12.03 2.50 0.52
CA GLY A 266 -12.02 3.48 1.60
C GLY A 266 -12.46 2.91 2.94
N ALA A 267 -13.08 3.76 3.75
CA ALA A 267 -13.50 3.46 5.12
C ALA A 267 -15.02 3.48 5.29
N SER A 268 -15.46 2.85 6.37
CA SER A 268 -16.78 2.91 6.99
C SER A 268 -16.54 2.92 8.51
N SER A 269 -17.12 3.87 9.25
CA SER A 269 -16.87 4.00 10.70
C SER A 269 -18.10 4.46 11.49
N ASP A 270 -18.19 4.03 12.75
CA ASP A 270 -19.23 4.48 13.68
C ASP A 270 -18.73 5.54 14.66
N THR A 271 -19.65 6.15 15.42
CA THR A 271 -19.34 7.17 16.44
C THR A 271 -18.66 6.63 17.70
N ASN A 272 -18.20 5.37 17.69
CA ASN A 272 -17.42 4.70 18.74
C ASN A 272 -16.06 4.20 18.21
N ASP A 273 -15.57 4.77 17.10
CA ASP A 273 -14.32 4.44 16.41
C ASP A 273 -14.25 2.98 15.87
N LEU A 274 -15.39 2.34 15.57
CA LEU A 274 -15.40 1.03 14.89
C LEU A 274 -15.13 1.18 13.38
N GLU A 275 -13.87 1.38 13.02
CA GLU A 275 -13.38 1.55 11.65
C GLU A 275 -13.25 0.20 10.91
N GLY A 276 -13.88 0.10 9.73
CA GLY A 276 -13.76 -1.03 8.81
C GLY A 276 -13.43 -0.61 7.39
N SER A 277 -12.67 -1.44 6.66
CA SER A 277 -12.38 -1.20 5.25
C SER A 277 -13.61 -1.49 4.37
N LEU A 278 -14.02 -0.54 3.54
CA LEU A 278 -15.10 -0.69 2.57
C LEU A 278 -14.54 -0.73 1.15
N LEU A 279 -14.94 -1.74 0.38
CA LEU A 279 -14.74 -1.79 -1.07
C LEU A 279 -16.10 -1.77 -1.78
N VAL A 280 -16.22 -1.02 -2.87
CA VAL A 280 -17.44 -0.90 -3.68
C VAL A 280 -17.12 -1.08 -5.16
N ARG A 281 -18.01 -1.69 -5.95
CA ARG A 281 -17.91 -1.79 -7.41
C ARG A 281 -19.17 -1.25 -8.09
N LEU A 282 -18.98 -0.28 -8.99
CA LEU A 282 -20.03 0.29 -9.82
C LEU A 282 -19.92 -0.25 -11.25
N ASP A 283 -21.05 -0.54 -11.90
CA ASP A 283 -21.06 -0.97 -13.30
C ASP A 283 -20.86 0.20 -14.30
N THR A 284 -20.82 -0.11 -15.59
CA THR A 284 -20.74 0.89 -16.68
C THR A 284 -21.94 1.85 -16.75
N SER A 285 -23.06 1.49 -16.11
CA SER A 285 -24.23 2.35 -15.92
C SER A 285 -24.19 3.10 -14.58
N PHE A 286 -23.12 2.91 -13.81
CA PHE A 286 -22.81 3.51 -12.51
C PHE A 286 -23.72 3.07 -11.36
N HIS A 287 -24.34 1.89 -11.46
CA HIS A 287 -25.04 1.26 -10.33
C HIS A 287 -24.07 0.41 -9.50
N GLN A 288 -24.22 0.43 -8.18
CA GLN A 288 -23.54 -0.49 -7.28
C GLN A 288 -23.97 -1.94 -7.57
N THR A 289 -23.03 -2.75 -8.04
CA THR A 289 -23.25 -4.19 -8.30
C THR A 289 -22.78 -5.06 -7.15
N TRP A 290 -21.85 -4.54 -6.34
CA TRP A 290 -21.24 -5.24 -5.22
C TRP A 290 -20.60 -4.23 -4.25
N SER A 291 -20.61 -4.56 -2.97
CA SER A 291 -19.71 -4.00 -1.98
C SER A 291 -19.31 -5.08 -0.97
N THR A 292 -18.25 -4.83 -0.21
CA THR A 292 -17.92 -5.63 0.97
C THR A 292 -17.30 -4.75 2.04
N LEU A 293 -17.74 -4.97 3.29
CA LEU A 293 -17.24 -4.31 4.48
C LEU A 293 -16.43 -5.31 5.30
N PHE A 294 -15.15 -5.03 5.50
CA PHE A 294 -14.27 -5.82 6.36
C PHE A 294 -14.37 -5.31 7.80
N LEU A 295 -15.45 -5.69 8.48
CA LEU A 295 -15.63 -5.42 9.91
C LEU A 295 -14.55 -6.10 10.74
N ALA A 296 -13.74 -5.30 11.43
CA ALA A 296 -12.80 -5.75 12.44
C ALA A 296 -13.48 -5.84 13.83
N PRO A 297 -13.34 -6.95 14.59
CA PRO A 297 -13.44 -6.87 16.05
C PRO A 297 -12.26 -6.03 16.56
N PRO A 298 -12.43 -5.26 17.65
CA PRO A 298 -12.13 -3.82 17.74
C PRO A 298 -10.65 -3.45 17.56
N LEU A 299 -10.17 -3.53 16.31
CA LEU A 299 -8.78 -3.30 15.89
C LEU A 299 -8.81 -2.80 14.43
N SER A 300 -8.82 -1.48 14.26
CA SER A 300 -9.05 -0.80 12.98
C SER A 300 -8.14 -1.25 11.85
N GLY A 301 -8.71 -1.38 10.65
CA GLY A 301 -7.95 -1.51 9.41
C GLY A 301 -8.69 -0.86 8.24
N ILE A 302 -8.04 0.06 7.53
CA ILE A 302 -8.60 0.89 6.46
C ILE A 302 -7.80 0.66 5.18
N VAL A 303 -8.46 0.40 4.04
CA VAL A 303 -7.77 0.36 2.73
C VAL A 303 -7.57 1.80 2.24
N HIS A 304 -6.31 2.16 2.01
CA HIS A 304 -5.91 3.49 1.55
C HIS A 304 -5.70 3.57 0.05
N SER A 305 -5.24 2.50 -0.60
CA SER A 305 -5.04 2.49 -2.06
C SER A 305 -5.38 1.14 -2.70
N ILE A 306 -5.80 1.18 -3.96
CA ILE A 306 -6.19 0.04 -4.80
C ILE A 306 -5.68 0.22 -6.23
N GLU A 307 -5.31 -0.86 -6.90
CA GLU A 307 -4.64 -0.79 -8.20
C GLU A 307 -4.85 -2.02 -9.09
N LEU A 308 -4.67 -1.86 -10.41
CA LEU A 308 -4.75 -2.93 -11.40
C LEU A 308 -3.39 -3.51 -11.81
N ALA A 309 -3.22 -4.81 -11.53
CA ALA A 309 -2.20 -5.65 -12.13
C ALA A 309 -2.72 -6.34 -13.41
N GLY A 310 -1.92 -6.27 -14.48
CA GLY A 310 -2.33 -6.65 -15.84
C GLY A 310 -2.93 -8.05 -15.96
N GLY A 311 -4.15 -8.12 -16.52
CA GLY A 311 -4.96 -9.33 -16.64
C GLY A 311 -5.97 -9.49 -15.49
N ASP A 312 -6.82 -8.48 -15.30
CA ASP A 312 -7.94 -8.46 -14.35
C ASP A 312 -7.60 -8.78 -12.88
N THR A 313 -6.38 -8.50 -12.41
CA THR A 313 -6.03 -8.69 -10.99
C THR A 313 -6.02 -7.34 -10.29
N LEU A 314 -6.71 -7.18 -9.16
CA LEU A 314 -6.54 -5.99 -8.31
C LEU A 314 -5.59 -6.30 -7.16
N SER A 315 -4.90 -5.28 -6.68
CA SER A 315 -4.20 -5.29 -5.40
C SER A 315 -4.58 -4.05 -4.61
N PHE A 316 -4.46 -4.12 -3.30
CA PHE A 316 -4.84 -3.03 -2.42
C PHE A 316 -3.97 -3.05 -1.17
N LEU A 317 -3.93 -1.91 -0.47
CA LEU A 317 -3.01 -1.63 0.62
C LEU A 317 -3.77 -0.98 1.79
N SER A 318 -3.51 -1.41 3.03
CA SER A 318 -4.31 -1.02 4.20
C SER A 318 -3.49 -0.77 5.47
N ASP A 319 -3.84 0.28 6.20
CA ASP A 319 -3.32 0.60 7.55
C ASP A 319 -3.87 -0.41 8.58
N THR A 320 -3.26 -0.49 9.76
CA THR A 320 -3.83 -1.15 10.94
C THR A 320 -3.39 -0.44 12.24
N ARG A 321 -4.35 0.11 12.98
CA ARG A 321 -4.10 0.82 14.24
C ARG A 321 -4.10 -0.15 15.42
N PHE A 322 -3.07 -0.11 16.26
CA PHE A 322 -2.91 -1.01 17.41
C PHE A 322 -2.79 -0.27 18.76
N ASP A 323 -3.39 -0.90 19.78
CA ASP A 323 -3.37 -0.52 21.19
C ASP A 323 -2.95 -1.74 22.07
N ASN A 324 -2.50 -1.49 23.30
CA ASN A 324 -1.60 -2.38 24.03
C ASN A 324 -2.25 -3.50 24.86
N THR A 325 -3.01 -4.42 24.24
CA THR A 325 -3.04 -5.83 24.71
C THR A 325 -3.39 -6.85 23.61
N ASN A 326 -2.43 -7.72 23.27
CA ASN A 326 -2.61 -9.05 22.67
C ASN A 326 -3.17 -9.16 21.22
N ARG A 327 -2.35 -9.75 20.32
CA ARG A 327 -2.69 -10.51 19.06
C ARG A 327 -2.75 -9.78 17.69
N ASP A 328 -2.11 -10.44 16.72
CA ASP A 328 -2.59 -10.96 15.41
C ASP A 328 -3.99 -10.55 14.89
N PHE A 329 -4.28 -10.38 13.58
CA PHE A 329 -3.47 -10.25 12.34
C PHE A 329 -4.37 -9.91 11.11
N TYR A 330 -3.85 -9.18 10.12
CA TYR A 330 -4.45 -8.84 8.80
C TYR A 330 -3.36 -8.80 7.69
N LEU A 331 -3.55 -8.66 6.36
CA LEU A 331 -4.70 -8.92 5.45
C LEU A 331 -4.21 -9.54 4.09
N GLY A 332 -4.86 -9.27 2.95
CA GLY A 332 -4.42 -9.64 1.57
C GLY A 332 -5.04 -10.88 0.86
N SER A 333 -5.99 -10.68 -0.09
CA SER A 333 -6.02 -11.31 -1.44
C SER A 333 -7.34 -11.06 -2.24
N VAL A 334 -7.31 -11.12 -3.60
CA VAL A 334 -8.43 -10.77 -4.56
C VAL A 334 -8.64 -11.78 -5.74
N ARG A 335 -9.89 -12.13 -6.11
CA ARG A 335 -10.27 -12.67 -7.47
C ARG A 335 -11.31 -11.76 -8.13
N VAL A 336 -11.21 -11.59 -9.45
CA VAL A 336 -12.05 -10.70 -10.29
C VAL A 336 -12.56 -11.44 -11.53
N SER A 337 -13.31 -10.72 -12.37
CA SER A 337 -13.90 -11.00 -13.71
C SER A 337 -14.66 -12.31 -13.98
N ASP A 338 -14.31 -13.46 -13.40
CA ASP A 338 -14.92 -14.76 -13.71
C ASP A 338 -15.39 -15.59 -12.48
N GLY A 339 -15.51 -14.95 -11.31
CA GLY A 339 -16.49 -15.35 -10.29
C GLY A 339 -16.04 -16.39 -9.24
N SER A 340 -15.03 -16.06 -8.43
CA SER A 340 -15.03 -16.51 -7.02
C SER A 340 -14.26 -15.51 -6.14
N TRP A 341 -13.64 -16.01 -5.07
CA TRP A 341 -13.30 -15.30 -3.85
C TRP A 341 -11.80 -15.19 -3.66
N LEU A 342 -11.38 -14.22 -2.86
CA LEU A 342 -10.18 -14.29 -2.03
C LEU A 342 -10.39 -13.49 -0.70
N LYS A 343 -9.46 -13.63 0.26
CA LYS A 343 -9.52 -13.19 1.68
C LYS A 343 -8.10 -13.17 2.28
N GLY A 344 -7.76 -12.36 3.29
CA GLY A 344 -6.34 -12.25 3.71
C GLY A 344 -5.96 -12.17 5.20
N THR A 345 -4.69 -12.54 5.48
CA THR A 345 -3.81 -12.40 6.68
C THR A 345 -2.33 -12.64 6.24
N THR A 346 -1.21 -12.19 6.86
CA THR A 346 -0.84 -11.74 8.23
C THR A 346 0.25 -10.62 8.22
N LEU A 347 0.42 -9.88 9.32
CA LEU A 347 1.51 -8.89 9.59
C LEU A 347 2.83 -9.59 10.03
N GLY A 348 3.95 -8.95 10.44
CA GLY A 348 4.29 -7.54 10.75
C GLY A 348 5.82 -7.28 10.63
N SER A 349 6.50 -6.37 11.34
CA SER A 349 6.34 -5.84 12.71
C SER A 349 6.32 -4.31 12.82
N GLY A 350 5.73 -3.76 13.89
CA GLY A 350 5.71 -2.30 14.16
C GLY A 350 7.10 -1.67 14.36
N GLU A 351 7.21 -0.33 14.37
CA GLU A 351 6.14 0.63 14.73
C GLU A 351 5.45 1.35 13.54
N PHE A 352 4.20 1.77 13.78
CA PHE A 352 3.25 2.55 12.93
C PHE A 352 3.49 2.52 11.41
N GLU A 353 2.56 2.04 10.59
CA GLU A 353 2.65 2.27 9.13
C GLU A 353 1.29 2.70 8.57
N GLN A 354 1.14 4.00 8.29
CA GLN A 354 0.02 4.53 7.50
C GLN A 354 0.39 4.49 6.00
N PRO A 355 0.04 3.43 5.25
CA PRO A 355 0.21 3.44 3.80
C PRO A 355 -0.66 4.52 3.17
N SER A 356 -0.11 5.17 2.14
CA SER A 356 -0.76 6.24 1.41
C SER A 356 -0.95 5.91 -0.07
N SER A 357 0.00 5.22 -0.69
CA SER A 357 -0.06 4.87 -2.12
C SER A 357 0.59 3.53 -2.45
N LEU A 358 0.03 2.84 -3.46
CA LEU A 358 0.46 1.55 -4.01
C LEU A 358 0.57 1.68 -5.53
N LYS A 359 1.69 1.27 -6.15
CA LYS A 359 1.82 1.12 -7.62
C LYS A 359 2.37 -0.24 -8.06
N HIS A 360 1.99 -0.69 -9.25
CA HIS A 360 2.18 -2.03 -9.79
C HIS A 360 3.26 -1.97 -10.87
N LEU A 361 4.32 -2.71 -10.59
CA LEU A 361 5.51 -2.71 -11.40
C LEU A 361 5.37 -3.76 -12.51
N LYS A 362 6.26 -3.67 -13.50
CA LYS A 362 6.44 -4.74 -14.50
C LYS A 362 6.69 -6.12 -13.86
N ARG A 363 7.14 -6.15 -12.59
CA ARG A 363 7.20 -7.30 -11.68
C ARG A 363 6.96 -6.85 -10.23
N GLY A 364 5.84 -7.29 -9.65
CA GLY A 364 5.45 -7.00 -8.28
C GLY A 364 4.94 -5.57 -8.10
N TYR A 365 5.24 -4.95 -6.96
CA TYR A 365 4.63 -3.69 -6.52
C TYR A 365 5.63 -2.83 -5.74
N ILE A 366 5.32 -1.54 -5.62
CA ILE A 366 5.91 -0.62 -4.63
C ILE A 366 4.78 0.05 -3.84
N ALA A 367 5.02 0.29 -2.56
CA ALA A 367 4.13 0.98 -1.63
C ALA A 367 4.91 2.04 -0.85
N VAL A 368 4.26 3.13 -0.50
CA VAL A 368 4.76 4.16 0.43
C VAL A 368 3.77 4.39 1.57
N GLY A 369 4.30 4.72 2.74
CA GLY A 369 3.55 5.08 3.93
C GLY A 369 4.38 5.87 4.94
N SER A 370 3.77 6.21 6.08
CA SER A 370 4.36 7.07 7.10
C SER A 370 4.32 6.43 8.50
N SER A 371 5.42 6.53 9.26
CA SER A 371 5.63 5.82 10.53
C SER A 371 6.11 6.70 11.67
N ASN A 372 5.33 6.83 12.75
CA ASN A 372 5.85 7.37 14.00
C ASN A 372 6.96 6.44 14.52
N GLY A 373 8.14 7.01 14.76
CA GLY A 373 9.39 6.25 14.89
C GLY A 373 9.50 5.44 16.19
N PHE A 374 10.24 4.33 16.10
CA PHE A 374 10.40 3.17 17.00
C PHE A 374 10.45 3.31 18.55
N THR A 375 10.28 4.51 19.13
CA THR A 375 9.99 4.74 20.56
C THR A 375 9.25 6.08 20.77
N GLN A 376 8.01 6.24 20.26
CA GLN A 376 7.30 7.54 20.24
C GLN A 376 8.13 8.68 19.59
N GLY A 377 8.72 8.37 18.44
CA GLY A 377 9.53 9.27 17.64
C GLY A 377 8.69 10.14 16.70
N PRO A 378 9.37 10.94 15.85
CA PRO A 378 8.71 11.63 14.74
C PRO A 378 8.19 10.66 13.68
N PHE A 379 7.27 11.12 12.84
CA PHE A 379 6.87 10.40 11.63
C PHE A 379 8.02 10.23 10.63
N SER A 380 7.97 9.15 9.84
CA SER A 380 9.06 8.69 8.97
C SER A 380 8.55 8.04 7.69
N VAL A 381 9.16 8.33 6.54
CA VAL A 381 8.70 7.74 5.27
C VAL A 381 9.19 6.31 5.12
N ILE A 382 8.27 5.34 5.04
CA ILE A 382 8.58 3.92 4.76
C ILE A 382 8.17 3.58 3.32
N VAL A 383 9.04 2.83 2.64
CA VAL A 383 8.83 2.37 1.27
C VAL A 383 9.13 0.89 1.19
N TYR A 384 8.15 0.12 0.71
CA TYR A 384 8.24 -1.33 0.51
C TYR A 384 8.15 -1.66 -0.97
N ARG A 385 9.05 -2.49 -1.48
CA ARG A 385 9.09 -2.91 -2.89
C ARG A 385 9.26 -4.42 -2.99
N THR A 386 8.51 -5.07 -3.88
CA THR A 386 8.57 -6.51 -4.13
C THR A 386 8.52 -6.86 -5.62
N ASP A 387 9.07 -8.02 -5.99
CA ASP A 387 8.92 -8.64 -7.32
C ASP A 387 7.79 -9.68 -7.36
N GLU A 388 7.36 -10.18 -6.21
CA GLU A 388 6.33 -11.21 -6.13
C GLU A 388 4.94 -10.59 -6.35
N LYS A 389 4.10 -11.27 -7.14
CA LYS A 389 2.66 -10.94 -7.14
C LYS A 389 2.11 -11.32 -5.77
N PHE A 390 1.52 -10.39 -5.03
CA PHE A 390 1.00 -10.60 -3.68
C PHE A 390 0.15 -11.89 -3.59
N SER A 391 0.70 -12.91 -2.92
CA SER A 391 0.16 -14.28 -2.91
C SER A 391 0.50 -14.99 -1.60
N ILE A 392 0.12 -14.39 -0.47
CA ILE A 392 0.28 -15.00 0.86
C ILE A 392 -0.95 -15.87 1.15
N GLN A 393 -0.77 -17.19 1.09
CA GLN A 393 -1.75 -18.15 1.64
C GLN A 393 -1.28 -18.66 3.00
N ASN A 394 -1.85 -18.13 4.07
CA ASN A 394 -1.75 -18.73 5.40
C ASN A 394 -3.00 -19.57 5.70
N GLN A 395 -2.79 -20.71 6.37
CA GLN A 395 -3.85 -21.49 7.02
C GLN A 395 -3.41 -21.84 8.44
N ASP A 396 -4.34 -21.67 9.39
CA ASP A 396 -4.23 -22.01 10.81
C ASP A 396 -3.03 -21.40 11.58
N VAL A 397 -3.14 -20.11 11.93
CA VAL A 397 -2.50 -19.57 13.14
C VAL A 397 -3.40 -19.91 14.34
N GLN A 398 -2.81 -20.46 15.42
CA GLN A 398 -3.50 -20.64 16.70
C GLN A 398 -2.64 -20.09 17.84
N ILE A 399 -3.25 -19.26 18.68
CA ILE A 399 -2.63 -18.58 19.81
C ILE A 399 -3.10 -19.28 21.09
N ILE A 400 -2.15 -19.72 21.91
CA ILE A 400 -2.40 -20.29 23.24
C ILE A 400 -1.49 -19.55 24.21
N GLU A 401 -2.10 -18.73 25.08
CA GLU A 401 -1.39 -17.95 26.09
C GLU A 401 -0.24 -17.12 25.47
N ASP A 402 0.89 -17.02 26.16
CA ASP A 402 1.96 -16.07 25.86
C ASP A 402 3.05 -16.65 24.92
N THR A 403 2.66 -17.40 23.88
CA THR A 403 3.63 -17.97 22.92
C THR A 403 3.09 -18.02 21.49
N ILE A 404 3.71 -17.23 20.61
CA ILE A 404 3.39 -17.19 19.17
C ILE A 404 4.05 -18.38 18.46
N LEU A 405 3.23 -19.23 17.85
CA LEU A 405 3.69 -20.31 16.98
C LEU A 405 3.71 -19.85 15.52
N ILE A 406 4.89 -19.47 15.02
CA ILE A 406 5.10 -19.27 13.59
C ILE A 406 5.49 -20.62 12.96
N THR A 407 4.78 -21.06 11.92
CA THR A 407 5.26 -22.15 11.07
C THR A 407 5.03 -21.80 9.60
N THR A 408 6.10 -21.78 8.82
CA THR A 408 6.06 -21.40 7.40
C THR A 408 6.67 -22.49 6.50
N TYR A 409 6.58 -22.22 5.20
CA TYR A 409 7.09 -22.96 4.04
C TYR A 409 6.66 -24.42 3.87
N HIS A 410 6.03 -24.69 2.72
CA HIS A 410 5.64 -26.02 2.27
C HIS A 410 6.14 -26.22 0.84
N TYR A 411 7.08 -27.14 0.63
CA TYR A 411 7.37 -27.66 -0.71
C TYR A 411 6.29 -28.71 -1.08
N GLU A 412 6.11 -28.97 -2.38
CA GLU A 412 4.92 -29.66 -2.91
C GLU A 412 4.63 -31.08 -2.34
N ARG A 413 3.33 -31.41 -2.31
CA ARG A 413 2.76 -32.79 -2.34
C ARG A 413 3.24 -33.78 -1.25
N ASN A 414 2.88 -33.52 0.01
CA ASN A 414 2.64 -34.63 0.95
C ASN A 414 1.68 -34.24 2.09
N PRO A 415 0.60 -35.01 2.37
CA PRO A 415 -0.38 -34.67 3.41
C PRO A 415 0.09 -35.02 4.84
N ASN A 416 1.38 -35.24 5.06
CA ASN A 416 1.97 -35.66 6.32
C ASN A 416 2.30 -34.44 7.21
N ILE A 417 1.25 -33.75 7.67
CA ILE A 417 1.31 -32.52 8.48
C ILE A 417 2.26 -32.68 9.68
N LEU A 418 3.03 -31.62 9.96
CA LEU A 418 3.97 -31.52 11.07
C LEU A 418 3.69 -30.22 11.82
N GLN A 419 3.38 -30.30 13.11
CA GLN A 419 2.95 -29.19 13.96
C GLN A 419 4.00 -29.02 15.06
N ILE A 420 4.62 -27.85 15.19
CA ILE A 420 5.37 -27.52 16.42
C ILE A 420 4.38 -26.85 17.39
N PHE A 421 4.59 -26.93 18.70
CA PHE A 421 3.88 -26.11 19.69
C PHE A 421 4.71 -26.00 20.97
N TYR A 422 4.38 -25.04 21.84
CA TYR A 422 5.02 -24.91 23.15
C TYR A 422 4.11 -25.49 24.24
N ALA A 423 4.67 -26.32 25.10
CA ALA A 423 3.96 -26.86 26.27
C ALA A 423 4.23 -25.95 27.47
N SER A 424 3.38 -24.95 27.69
CA SER A 424 3.55 -23.92 28.74
C SER A 424 3.72 -24.56 30.13
N ASN A 425 2.93 -25.59 30.43
CA ASN A 425 3.00 -26.38 31.67
C ASN A 425 4.31 -27.18 31.91
N ALA A 426 5.16 -27.31 30.89
CA ALA A 426 6.41 -28.08 30.93
C ALA A 426 7.65 -27.26 30.51
N GLN A 427 7.46 -25.98 30.13
CA GLN A 427 8.47 -25.09 29.53
C GLN A 427 9.29 -25.80 28.44
N GLN A 428 8.60 -26.45 27.49
CA GLN A 428 9.19 -27.32 26.49
C GLN A 428 8.61 -27.05 25.09
N LEU A 429 9.50 -26.87 24.11
CA LEU A 429 9.11 -26.88 22.70
C LEU A 429 8.83 -28.32 22.26
N ALA A 430 7.60 -28.62 21.87
CA ALA A 430 7.16 -29.91 21.38
C ALA A 430 7.07 -29.93 19.84
N VAL A 431 7.76 -30.85 19.18
CA VAL A 431 7.69 -31.05 17.73
C VAL A 431 6.82 -32.27 17.42
N LYS A 432 5.59 -32.05 16.95
CA LYS A 432 4.61 -33.10 16.63
C LYS A 432 4.59 -33.47 15.15
N SER A 433 4.46 -34.75 14.83
CA SER A 433 4.27 -35.23 13.45
C SER A 433 3.11 -36.21 13.30
N THR A 434 2.49 -36.23 12.11
CA THR A 434 1.48 -37.23 11.71
C THR A 434 2.10 -38.49 11.06
N SER A 435 3.43 -38.51 10.85
CA SER A 435 4.12 -39.57 10.09
C SER A 435 5.17 -40.29 10.93
N LYS A 436 4.99 -41.61 11.09
CA LYS A 436 5.79 -42.52 11.93
C LYS A 436 7.17 -42.90 11.35
N SER A 437 7.70 -42.11 10.43
CA SER A 437 9.03 -42.28 9.84
C SER A 437 10.13 -41.87 10.84
N VAL A 438 11.33 -42.46 10.69
CA VAL A 438 12.51 -42.03 11.46
C VAL A 438 12.91 -40.61 11.03
N LYS A 439 13.02 -39.70 12.00
CA LYS A 439 13.37 -38.28 11.78
C LYS A 439 14.50 -37.85 12.68
N GLU A 440 15.28 -36.88 12.21
CA GLU A 440 16.29 -36.16 12.98
C GLU A 440 15.88 -34.69 13.04
N VAL A 441 15.72 -34.13 14.23
CA VAL A 441 15.43 -32.71 14.41
C VAL A 441 16.67 -32.05 15.01
N TRP A 442 17.28 -31.18 14.22
CA TRP A 442 18.46 -30.39 14.59
C TRP A 442 18.00 -28.99 14.97
N LEU A 443 18.37 -28.50 16.15
CA LEU A 443 18.14 -27.12 16.60
C LEU A 443 19.41 -26.30 16.49
N TYR A 444 19.32 -25.15 15.83
CA TYR A 444 20.37 -24.15 15.73
C TYR A 444 19.92 -22.84 16.38
N ASP A 445 20.85 -22.01 16.85
CA ASP A 445 20.59 -20.59 17.11
C ASP A 445 20.78 -19.74 15.83
N LEU A 446 20.47 -18.44 15.90
CA LEU A 446 20.69 -17.48 14.82
C LEU A 446 22.15 -17.40 14.31
N TYR A 447 23.13 -17.83 15.11
CA TYR A 447 24.54 -17.86 14.72
C TYR A 447 24.93 -19.18 14.03
N GLY A 448 23.95 -20.02 13.69
CA GLY A 448 24.15 -21.31 13.04
C GLY A 448 24.79 -22.38 13.94
N ARG A 449 24.83 -22.16 15.27
CA ARG A 449 25.42 -23.09 16.23
C ARG A 449 24.37 -24.09 16.67
N ILE A 450 24.70 -25.39 16.65
CA ILE A 450 23.77 -26.43 17.11
C ILE A 450 23.59 -26.31 18.63
N VAL A 451 22.36 -26.05 19.06
CA VAL A 451 21.97 -25.94 20.48
C VAL A 451 21.22 -27.18 20.99
N GLY A 452 20.73 -28.03 20.08
CA GLY A 452 20.07 -29.29 20.42
C GLY A 452 19.93 -30.22 19.22
N TRP A 453 19.73 -31.52 19.47
CA TRP A 453 19.42 -32.51 18.44
C TRP A 453 18.75 -33.74 19.05
N GLU A 454 17.75 -34.28 18.37
CA GLU A 454 17.22 -35.62 18.66
C GLU A 454 16.95 -36.42 17.36
N LYS A 455 17.09 -37.74 17.43
CA LYS A 455 16.62 -38.69 16.42
C LYS A 455 15.53 -39.59 17.00
N THR A 456 14.33 -39.57 16.42
CA THR A 456 13.15 -40.24 16.97
C THR A 456 12.30 -40.95 15.91
N THR A 457 11.40 -41.81 16.39
CA THR A 457 10.23 -42.33 15.66
C THR A 457 8.91 -41.97 16.36
N HIS A 458 8.98 -41.22 17.47
CA HIS A 458 7.79 -40.80 18.21
C HIS A 458 7.11 -39.64 17.50
N ASP A 459 5.79 -39.55 17.69
CA ASP A 459 5.01 -38.45 17.16
C ASP A 459 5.33 -37.11 17.84
N PHE A 460 6.17 -37.08 18.89
CA PHE A 460 6.59 -35.90 19.66
C PHE A 460 8.09 -35.95 20.03
N ILE A 461 8.75 -34.79 20.05
CA ILE A 461 10.10 -34.53 20.62
C ILE A 461 9.98 -33.30 21.52
N SER A 462 10.65 -33.25 22.67
CA SER A 462 10.69 -32.04 23.53
C SER A 462 12.09 -31.46 23.71
N PHE A 463 12.20 -30.13 23.62
CA PHE A 463 13.44 -29.38 23.84
C PHE A 463 13.24 -28.26 24.86
N GLN A 464 14.23 -28.03 25.72
CA GLN A 464 14.30 -26.85 26.59
C GLN A 464 15.43 -25.91 26.14
N PRO A 465 15.13 -24.80 25.45
CA PRO A 465 16.12 -23.76 25.21
C PRO A 465 16.51 -23.10 26.53
N SER A 466 17.80 -22.91 26.77
CA SER A 466 18.32 -22.39 28.05
C SER A 466 18.43 -20.86 28.11
N ALA A 467 17.89 -20.14 27.12
CA ALA A 467 17.96 -18.69 26.99
C ALA A 467 16.84 -18.14 26.10
N THR A 468 16.50 -16.87 26.29
CA THR A 468 15.69 -16.08 25.36
C THR A 468 16.42 -15.95 24.02
N GLY A 469 15.74 -16.17 22.90
CA GLY A 469 16.33 -16.08 21.57
C GLY A 469 15.53 -16.75 20.46
N ILE A 470 15.97 -16.55 19.21
CA ILE A 470 15.40 -17.19 18.02
C ILE A 470 16.23 -18.41 17.64
N TYR A 471 15.51 -19.47 17.26
CA TYR A 471 16.03 -20.80 16.98
C TYR A 471 15.50 -21.35 15.65
N ILE A 472 16.27 -22.24 15.03
CA ILE A 472 16.00 -22.86 13.74
C ILE A 472 15.90 -24.38 13.94
N ALA A 473 14.71 -24.95 13.76
CA ALA A 473 14.47 -26.39 13.76
C ALA A 473 14.56 -26.94 12.33
N VAL A 474 15.63 -27.69 12.03
CA VAL A 474 15.81 -28.40 10.76
C VAL A 474 15.43 -29.87 10.96
N VAL A 475 14.27 -30.24 10.43
CA VAL A 475 13.77 -31.62 10.42
C VAL A 475 14.33 -32.33 9.18
N LYS A 476 15.11 -33.39 9.38
CA LYS A 476 15.58 -34.29 8.33
C LYS A 476 14.84 -35.62 8.39
N GLN A 477 14.49 -36.16 7.23
CA GLN A 477 13.92 -37.51 7.09
C GLN A 477 14.77 -38.29 6.09
N ASN A 478 15.19 -39.51 6.45
CA ASN A 478 16.10 -40.34 5.66
C ASN A 478 17.45 -39.68 5.25
N GLY A 479 17.83 -38.56 5.89
CA GLY A 479 19.05 -37.79 5.62
C GLY A 479 18.82 -36.47 4.86
N GLU A 480 17.70 -36.35 4.14
CA GLU A 480 17.33 -35.13 3.42
C GLU A 480 16.61 -34.14 4.34
N ILE A 481 16.80 -32.83 4.12
CA ILE A 481 16.04 -31.79 4.85
C ILE A 481 14.60 -31.83 4.36
N ASN A 482 13.68 -32.14 5.27
CA ASN A 482 12.25 -32.25 5.01
C ASN A 482 11.47 -31.00 5.45
N ARG A 483 11.94 -30.30 6.49
CA ARG A 483 11.41 -28.98 6.89
C ARG A 483 12.47 -28.14 7.59
N ILE A 484 12.36 -26.82 7.48
CA ILE A 484 13.01 -25.84 8.35
C ILE A 484 11.89 -24.99 8.96
N THR A 485 11.94 -24.78 10.29
CA THR A 485 11.00 -23.90 11.00
C THR A 485 11.77 -22.97 11.92
N PHE A 486 11.40 -21.69 11.93
CA PHE A 486 11.94 -20.68 12.85
C PHE A 486 10.97 -20.47 14.02
N PHE A 487 11.47 -20.28 15.23
CA PHE A 487 10.66 -19.95 16.41
C PHE A 487 11.47 -19.12 17.40
N ALA A 488 10.79 -18.28 18.18
CA ALA A 488 11.37 -17.56 19.30
C ALA A 488 11.03 -18.25 20.63
N SER A 489 11.96 -18.22 21.59
CA SER A 489 11.66 -18.40 23.00
C SER A 489 11.79 -17.05 23.69
N CYS A 490 10.70 -16.56 24.27
CA CYS A 490 10.70 -15.53 25.30
C CYS A 490 10.79 -16.16 26.70
N GLN A 491 10.88 -15.33 27.74
CA GLN A 491 10.84 -15.68 29.16
C GLN A 491 9.97 -14.66 29.90
#